data_AF-A0A2Z6RCY4-F1
#
_entry.id   AF-A0A2Z6RCY4-F1
#
_cell.length_a   1.000
_cell.length_b   1.000
_cell.length_c   1.000
_cell.angle_alpha   90.00
_cell.angle_beta   90.00
_cell.angle_gamma   90.00
#
_symmetry.space_group_name_H-M   'P 1'
#
loop_
_entity.id
_entity.type
_entity.pdbx_description
1 polymer ?
#
loop_
_entity_poly.entity_id
_entity_poly.type
_entity_poly.pdbx_seq_one_letter_code
_entity_poly.pdbx_strand_id
1 'polypeptide(L)'
;MEEIHNYPFNLVIKFKQPGRSFSYKVIKEGTYPNKESLAYTLPPNKYRIPDDYIIETTWGRSTNQYTVQCFINYNDNKPVFQVWYGKCFEYRVSSVKTATDAANLFHKVCILK
;
A
#
# COMPACT_ATOMS: atom_id res chain seq x y z
N MET A 1 18.02 -2.42 7.34
CA MET A 1 16.86 -2.67 6.45
C MET A 1 17.37 -2.52 5.03
N GLU A 2 16.87 -3.32 4.10
CA GLU A 2 17.36 -3.32 2.73
C GLU A 2 16.17 -3.37 1.76
N GLU A 3 16.15 -2.44 0.81
CA GLU A 3 15.20 -2.45 -0.32
C GLU A 3 15.95 -2.91 -1.57
N ILE A 4 15.40 -3.90 -2.28
CA ILE A 4 16.01 -4.55 -3.44
C ILE A 4 15.02 -4.51 -4.59
N HIS A 5 15.34 -3.78 -5.66
CA HIS A 5 14.50 -3.66 -6.85
C HIS A 5 15.32 -3.25 -8.09
N ASN A 6 14.73 -3.44 -9.27
CA ASN A 6 15.25 -2.93 -10.56
C ASN A 6 14.13 -2.18 -11.29
N TYR A 7 13.47 -1.28 -10.56
CA TYR A 7 12.32 -0.53 -11.06
C TYR A 7 12.78 0.57 -12.05
N PRO A 8 12.11 0.80 -13.20
CA PRO A 8 10.80 0.25 -13.61
C PRO A 8 10.85 -1.06 -14.40
N PHE A 9 12.04 -1.61 -14.71
CA PHE A 9 12.17 -2.85 -15.51
C PHE A 9 11.58 -4.09 -14.83
N ASN A 10 11.62 -4.13 -13.50
CA ASN A 10 10.93 -5.11 -12.69
C ASN A 10 10.00 -4.38 -11.71
N LEU A 11 8.70 -4.71 -11.79
CA LEU A 11 7.64 -4.11 -10.98
C LEU A 11 7.63 -4.63 -9.53
N VAL A 12 8.44 -5.64 -9.21
CA VAL A 12 8.52 -6.22 -7.86
C VAL A 12 9.63 -5.56 -7.06
N ILE A 13 9.25 -4.96 -5.94
CA ILE A 13 10.14 -4.39 -4.93
C ILE A 13 10.14 -5.31 -3.72
N LYS A 14 11.33 -5.74 -3.29
CA LYS A 14 11.50 -6.57 -2.09
C LYS A 14 12.08 -5.73 -0.97
N PHE A 15 11.49 -5.82 0.21
CA PHE A 15 11.97 -5.14 1.40
C PHE A 15 12.30 -6.15 2.48
N LYS A 16 13.55 -6.12 2.98
CA LYS A 16 14.07 -7.03 3.97
C LYS A 16 14.35 -6.32 5.29
N GLN A 17 13.88 -6.94 6.36
CA GLN A 17 14.17 -6.59 7.75
C GLN A 17 14.56 -7.86 8.51
N PRO A 18 15.24 -7.76 9.67
CA PRO A 18 15.55 -8.93 10.48
C PRO A 18 14.31 -9.77 10.78
N GLY A 19 14.31 -11.03 10.34
CA GLY A 19 13.20 -11.98 10.54
C GLY A 19 11.95 -11.77 9.68
N ARG A 20 11.92 -10.77 8.77
CA ARG A 20 10.77 -10.50 7.91
C ARG A 20 11.17 -10.01 6.53
N SER A 21 10.49 -10.50 5.51
CA SER A 21 10.59 -9.97 4.14
C SER A 21 9.21 -9.65 3.61
N PHE A 22 9.14 -8.58 2.82
CA PHE A 22 7.92 -8.13 2.16
C PHE A 22 8.20 -8.05 0.67
N SER A 23 7.17 -8.33 -0.13
CA SER A 23 7.20 -8.19 -1.58
C SER A 23 6.02 -7.33 -2.00
N TYR A 24 6.31 -6.30 -2.79
CA TYR A 24 5.33 -5.39 -3.33
C TYR A 24 5.44 -5.41 -4.85
N LYS A 25 4.34 -5.65 -5.55
CA LYS A 25 4.27 -5.56 -7.00
C LYS A 25 3.52 -4.29 -7.36
N VAL A 26 4.17 -3.37 -8.05
CA VAL A 26 3.52 -2.17 -8.58
C VAL A 26 2.59 -2.60 -9.71
N ILE A 27 1.29 -2.37 -9.54
CA ILE A 27 0.28 -2.64 -10.56
C ILE A 27 0.02 -1.37 -11.37
N LYS A 28 0.01 -0.22 -10.69
CA LYS A 28 -0.21 1.09 -11.30
C LYS A 28 0.53 2.16 -10.51
N GLU A 29 1.35 2.96 -11.19
CA GLU A 29 2.14 4.06 -10.58
C GLU A 29 1.29 5.26 -10.17
N GLY A 30 0.14 5.45 -10.82
CA GLY A 30 -0.67 6.63 -10.61
C GLY A 30 -0.04 7.91 -11.16
N THR A 31 -0.56 9.06 -10.74
CA THR A 31 -0.03 10.38 -11.13
C THR A 31 0.06 11.29 -9.91
N TYR A 32 0.97 12.27 -9.92
CA TYR A 32 1.03 13.23 -8.82
C TYR A 32 0.01 14.35 -9.05
N PRO A 33 -0.84 14.68 -8.05
CA PRO A 33 -1.73 15.82 -8.12
C PRO A 33 -1.00 17.15 -8.30
N ASN A 34 -1.78 18.20 -8.57
CA ASN A 34 -1.28 19.57 -8.58
C ASN A 34 -0.65 19.96 -7.23
N LYS A 35 0.20 21.00 -7.24
CA LYS A 35 0.98 21.40 -6.07
C LYS A 35 0.12 21.76 -4.85
N GLU A 36 -1.08 22.28 -5.06
CA GLU A 36 -2.00 22.68 -3.98
C GLU A 36 -2.57 21.48 -3.21
N SER A 37 -2.69 20.33 -3.89
CA SER A 37 -3.26 19.11 -3.32
C SER A 37 -2.21 18.05 -2.98
N LEU A 38 -0.97 18.22 -3.43
CA LEU A 38 0.10 17.22 -3.31
C LEU A 38 0.44 16.92 -1.84
N ALA A 39 0.16 15.69 -1.41
CA ALA A 39 0.53 15.21 -0.08
C ALA A 39 1.90 14.52 -0.06
N TYR A 40 2.49 14.39 1.13
CA TYR A 40 3.82 13.83 1.35
C TYR A 40 3.83 12.81 2.49
N THR A 41 4.73 11.83 2.42
CA THR A 41 5.02 10.92 3.53
C THR A 41 5.65 11.65 4.72
N LEU A 42 5.52 11.05 5.90
CA LEU A 42 6.11 11.58 7.13
C LEU A 42 7.65 11.48 7.12
N PRO A 43 8.37 12.35 7.85
CA PRO A 43 9.83 12.27 8.02
C PRO A 43 10.32 10.89 8.49
N PRO A 44 11.60 10.51 8.23
CA PRO A 44 12.69 11.37 7.74
C PRO A 44 12.61 11.68 6.24
N ASN A 45 12.01 10.79 5.45
CA ASN A 45 11.91 10.96 4.01
C ASN A 45 10.51 11.52 3.63
N LYS A 46 10.48 12.62 2.90
CA LYS A 46 9.24 13.28 2.45
C LYS A 46 8.96 12.99 0.98
N TYR A 47 8.50 11.79 0.67
CA TYR A 47 8.13 11.39 -0.69
C TYR A 47 6.75 11.92 -1.05
N ARG A 48 6.57 12.28 -2.31
CA ARG A 48 5.27 12.67 -2.87
C ARG A 48 4.33 11.48 -2.88
N ILE A 49 3.06 11.69 -2.56
CA ILE A 49 2.03 10.65 -2.58
C ILE A 49 1.27 10.71 -3.92
N PRO A 50 1.33 9.65 -4.75
CA PRO A 50 0.59 9.59 -6.01
C PRO A 50 -0.91 9.36 -5.78
N ASP A 51 -1.72 9.85 -6.72
CA ASP A 51 -3.11 9.50 -6.93
C ASP A 51 -3.22 8.29 -7.86
N ASP A 52 -4.26 7.48 -7.68
CA ASP A 52 -4.55 6.28 -8.48
C ASP A 52 -3.39 5.25 -8.49
N TYR A 53 -2.70 5.12 -7.35
CA TYR A 53 -1.57 4.20 -7.16
C TYR A 53 -2.05 2.86 -6.59
N ILE A 54 -1.71 1.77 -7.28
CA ILE A 54 -2.09 0.42 -6.89
C ILE A 54 -0.84 -0.44 -6.76
N ILE A 55 -0.70 -1.08 -5.60
CA ILE A 55 0.25 -2.18 -5.41
C ILE A 55 -0.47 -3.44 -4.97
N GLU A 56 0.14 -4.57 -5.29
CA GLU A 56 -0.23 -5.87 -4.78
C GLU A 56 0.83 -6.35 -3.79
N THR A 57 0.40 -6.92 -2.68
CA THR A 57 1.30 -7.50 -1.67
C THR A 57 0.64 -8.71 -1.00
N THR A 58 1.41 -9.46 -0.23
CA THR A 58 0.90 -10.61 0.52
C THR A 58 0.77 -10.27 2.00
N TRP A 59 -0.27 -10.83 2.61
CA TRP A 59 -0.55 -10.74 4.04
C TRP A 59 -0.69 -12.14 4.64
N GLY A 60 -0.12 -12.38 5.81
CA GLY A 60 -0.14 -13.68 6.48
C GLY A 60 1.21 -14.37 6.52
N ARG A 61 1.25 -15.64 6.93
CA ARG A 61 2.49 -16.40 7.08
C ARG A 61 2.42 -17.73 6.35
N SER A 62 3.55 -18.15 5.78
CA SER A 62 3.73 -19.46 5.14
C SER A 62 2.61 -19.75 4.14
N THR A 63 1.90 -20.88 4.28
CA THR A 63 0.83 -21.35 3.40
C THR A 63 -0.47 -20.56 3.53
N ASN A 64 -0.65 -19.76 4.58
CA ASN A 64 -1.85 -18.96 4.82
C ASN A 64 -1.63 -17.49 4.39
N GLN A 65 -0.92 -17.30 3.28
CA GLN A 65 -0.75 -15.99 2.67
C GLN A 65 -1.93 -15.67 1.77
N TYR A 66 -2.48 -14.47 1.95
CA TYR A 66 -3.51 -13.89 1.12
C TYR A 66 -2.94 -12.72 0.35
N THR A 67 -3.29 -12.62 -0.92
CA THR A 67 -2.98 -11.44 -1.71
C THR A 67 -3.95 -10.33 -1.37
N VAL A 68 -3.42 -9.13 -1.16
CA VAL A 68 -4.18 -7.89 -0.97
C VAL A 68 -3.68 -6.83 -1.94
N GLN A 69 -4.56 -5.91 -2.30
CA GLN A 69 -4.17 -4.71 -3.04
C GLN A 69 -4.25 -3.51 -2.12
N CYS A 70 -3.19 -2.70 -2.12
CA CYS A 70 -3.22 -1.39 -1.48
C CYS A 70 -3.45 -0.35 -2.56
N PHE A 71 -4.40 0.54 -2.33
CA PHE A 71 -4.78 1.58 -3.27
C PHE A 71 -4.72 2.94 -2.60
N ILE A 72 -4.19 3.93 -3.32
CA ILE A 72 -4.23 5.33 -2.92
C ILE A 72 -4.96 6.09 -4.00
N ASN A 73 -5.99 6.83 -3.60
CA ASN A 73 -6.63 7.82 -4.45
C ASN A 73 -6.80 9.14 -3.71
N TYR A 74 -7.01 10.24 -4.43
CA TYR A 74 -7.33 11.52 -3.86
C TYR A 74 -8.84 11.75 -3.88
N ASN A 75 -9.39 12.13 -2.72
CA ASN A 75 -10.76 12.61 -2.59
C ASN A 75 -10.71 13.97 -1.88
N ASP A 76 -11.43 14.96 -2.42
CA ASP A 76 -11.40 16.35 -1.92
C ASP A 76 -9.98 16.86 -1.65
N ASN A 77 -9.08 16.67 -2.63
CA ASN A 77 -7.67 17.06 -2.59
C ASN A 77 -6.83 16.41 -1.47
N LYS A 78 -7.29 15.29 -0.89
CA LYS A 78 -6.56 14.56 0.16
C LYS A 78 -6.43 13.08 -0.18
N PRO A 79 -5.30 12.44 0.14
CA PRO A 79 -5.13 11.01 -0.10
C PRO A 79 -6.03 10.19 0.82
N VAL A 80 -6.64 9.17 0.25
CA VAL A 80 -7.38 8.10 0.93
C VAL A 80 -6.61 6.81 0.70
N PHE A 81 -6.23 6.17 1.80
CA PHE A 81 -5.47 4.94 1.80
C PHE A 81 -6.41 3.75 1.96
N GLN A 82 -6.34 2.78 1.07
CA GLN A 82 -7.24 1.64 1.05
C GLN A 82 -6.48 0.32 1.03
N VAL A 83 -7.07 -0.70 1.65
CA VAL A 83 -6.64 -2.11 1.51
C VAL A 83 -7.82 -2.90 1.00
N TRP A 84 -7.68 -3.48 -0.18
CA TRP A 84 -8.67 -4.32 -0.84
C TRP A 84 -8.27 -5.79 -0.68
N TYR A 85 -9.24 -6.64 -0.35
CA TYR A 85 -9.03 -8.03 0.04
C TYR A 85 -10.26 -8.89 -0.29
N GLY A 86 -10.12 -10.22 -0.20
CA GLY A 86 -11.14 -11.19 -0.63
C GLY A 86 -10.79 -11.87 -1.95
N LYS A 87 -11.62 -12.81 -2.41
CA LYS A 87 -11.32 -13.70 -3.54
C LYS A 87 -11.10 -12.92 -4.85
N CYS A 88 -11.73 -11.76 -4.98
CA CYS A 88 -11.54 -10.84 -6.09
C CYS A 88 -11.41 -9.38 -5.63
N PHE A 89 -10.76 -9.13 -4.49
CA PHE A 89 -10.64 -7.79 -3.90
C PHE A 89 -12.00 -7.10 -3.64
N GLU A 90 -13.04 -7.89 -3.39
CA GLU A 90 -14.44 -7.44 -3.24
C GLU A 90 -14.70 -6.64 -1.95
N TYR A 91 -13.84 -6.78 -0.94
CA TYR A 91 -13.93 -6.05 0.32
C TYR A 91 -12.84 -4.99 0.40
N ARG A 92 -13.16 -3.88 1.06
CA ARG A 92 -12.18 -2.81 1.31
C ARG A 92 -12.31 -2.24 2.71
N VAL A 93 -11.18 -1.86 3.27
CA VAL A 93 -11.11 -0.87 4.36
C VAL A 93 -10.41 0.37 3.83
N SER A 94 -10.74 1.53 4.40
CA SER A 94 -10.16 2.80 3.99
C SER A 94 -9.85 3.68 5.18
N SER A 95 -8.83 4.53 5.03
CA SER A 95 -8.47 5.56 5.99
C SER A 95 -8.13 6.85 5.27
N VAL A 96 -8.67 7.96 5.77
CA VAL A 96 -8.27 9.32 5.39
C VAL A 96 -7.08 9.85 6.20
N LYS A 97 -6.55 9.03 7.13
CA LYS A 97 -5.49 9.42 8.05
C LYS A 97 -4.11 9.02 7.52
N THR A 98 -3.86 7.72 7.41
CA THR A 98 -2.56 7.18 6.99
C THR A 98 -2.71 5.76 6.42
N ALA A 99 -1.69 5.30 5.66
CA ALA A 99 -1.58 3.91 5.25
C ALA A 99 -1.51 2.94 6.46
N THR A 100 -0.86 3.33 7.55
CA THR A 100 -0.79 2.53 8.78
C THR A 100 -2.16 2.36 9.43
N ASP A 101 -2.98 3.41 9.45
CA ASP A 101 -4.35 3.33 9.99
C ASP A 101 -5.22 2.40 9.13
N ALA A 102 -5.13 2.49 7.79
CA ALA A 102 -5.80 1.55 6.88
C ALA A 102 -5.34 0.09 7.11
N ALA A 103 -4.05 -0.15 7.28
CA ALA A 103 -3.51 -1.47 7.59
C ALA A 103 -4.01 -2.00 8.95
N ASN A 104 -4.11 -1.13 9.97
CA ASN A 104 -4.66 -1.51 11.28
C ASN A 104 -6.15 -1.85 11.20
N LEU A 105 -6.93 -1.11 10.41
CA LEU A 105 -8.34 -1.43 10.15
C LEU A 105 -8.47 -2.80 9.46
N PHE A 106 -7.64 -3.06 8.46
CA PHE A 106 -7.59 -4.35 7.77
C PHE A 106 -7.25 -5.48 8.75
N HIS A 107 -6.21 -5.28 9.58
CA HIS A 107 -5.79 -6.26 10.58
C HIS A 107 -6.92 -6.62 11.56
N LYS A 108 -7.68 -5.63 12.03
CA LYS A 108 -8.85 -5.86 12.91
C LYS A 108 -9.92 -6.72 12.24
N VAL A 109 -10.23 -6.46 10.97
CA VAL A 109 -11.25 -7.22 10.24
C VAL A 109 -10.77 -8.64 9.90
N CYS A 110 -9.47 -8.84 9.72
CA CYS A 110 -8.89 -10.17 9.47
C CYS A 110 -8.68 -11.04 10.70
N ILE A 111 -8.49 -10.47 11.90
CA ILE A 111 -8.41 -11.26 13.14
C ILE A 111 -9.80 -11.73 13.62
N LEU A 112 -10.86 -11.00 13.23
CA LEU A 112 -12.24 -11.31 13.62
C LEU A 112 -12.92 -12.36 12.72
N LYS A 113 -12.18 -12.94 11.76
CA LYS A 113 -12.62 -14.04 10.89
C LYS A 113 -11.84 -15.29 11.23
#